data_AF-A0A812QAP8-F1
#
_entry.id   AF-A0A812QAP8-F1
#
_cell.length_a   1.000
_cell.length_b   1.000
_cell.length_c   1.000
_cell.angle_alpha   90.00
_cell.angle_beta   90.00
_cell.angle_gamma   90.00
#
_symmetry.space_group_name_H-M   'P 1'
#
loop_
_entity.id
_entity.type
_entity.pdbx_description
1 polymer ?
#
loop_
_entity_poly.entity_id
_entity_poly.type
_entity_poly.pdbx_seq_one_letter_code
_entity_poly.pdbx_strand_id
1 'polypeptide(L)' 'MEICLPEEKAKAKEWAPLIMKGRDDSEPICMTKVPHGTDVDYGALTKAKIVAFQELGAEAARFDKSRVKENLAVHCVC' A
#
# COMPACT_ATOMS: atom_id res chain seq x y z
N MET A 1 8.81 15.35 11.53
CA MET A 1 8.84 13.91 11.26
C MET A 1 8.47 13.23 12.56
N GLU A 2 7.45 12.39 12.57
CA GLU A 2 6.90 11.78 13.79
C GLU A 2 6.80 10.26 13.58
N ILE A 3 7.00 9.46 14.63
CA ILE A 3 6.90 8.00 14.56
C ILE A 3 5.61 7.57 15.27
N CYS A 4 4.86 6.65 14.65
CA CYS A 4 3.72 5.97 15.24
C CYS A 4 4.16 4.57 15.70
N LEU A 5 4.02 4.29 16.99
CA LEU A 5 4.35 3.00 17.60
C LEU A 5 3.18 1.99 17.47
N PRO A 6 3.43 0.67 17.69
CA PRO A 6 2.41 -0.38 17.54
C PRO A 6 1.12 -0.18 18.32
N GLU A 7 1.20 0.45 19.48
CA GLU A 7 0.08 0.79 20.36
C GLU A 7 -0.74 1.99 19.87
N GLU A 8 -0.19 2.84 19.00
CA GLU A 8 -0.79 4.11 18.56
C GLU A 8 -1.71 3.95 17.33
N LYS A 9 -2.54 2.90 17.30
CA LYS A 9 -3.40 2.55 16.15
C LYS A 9 -4.28 3.69 15.64
N ALA A 10 -4.75 4.54 16.54
CA ALA A 10 -5.56 5.70 16.19
C ALA A 10 -4.79 6.69 15.31
N LYS A 11 -3.51 6.96 15.62
CA LYS A 11 -2.65 7.84 14.80
C LYS A 11 -2.42 7.25 13.41
N ALA A 12 -2.16 5.94 13.32
CA ALA A 12 -2.00 5.27 12.04
C ALA A 12 -3.26 5.36 11.15
N LYS A 13 -4.46 5.19 11.74
CA LYS A 13 -5.75 5.33 11.04
C LYS A 13 -6.01 6.77 10.57
N GLU A 14 -5.55 7.76 11.32
CA GLU A 14 -5.64 9.17 10.94
C GLU A 14 -4.66 9.51 9.79
N TRP A 15 -3.42 9.04 9.87
CA TRP A 15 -2.37 9.43 8.93
C TRP A 15 -2.43 8.70 7.59
N ALA A 16 -2.76 7.41 7.61
CA ALA A 16 -2.73 6.54 6.44
C ALA A 16 -3.97 5.61 6.39
N PRO A 17 -5.18 6.18 6.25
CA PRO A 17 -6.42 5.41 6.24
C PRO A 17 -6.47 4.35 5.12
N LEU A 18 -5.85 4.58 3.96
CA LEU A 18 -5.82 3.60 2.86
C LEU A 18 -4.98 2.37 3.22
N ILE A 19 -3.84 2.58 3.89
CA ILE A 19 -2.99 1.49 4.40
C ILE A 19 -3.69 0.70 5.50
N MET A 20 -4.44 1.38 6.36
CA MET A 20 -5.15 0.75 7.48
C MET A 20 -6.42 0.01 7.06
N LYS A 21 -7.00 0.34 5.90
CA LYS A 21 -8.23 -0.28 5.42
C LYS A 21 -8.01 -1.76 5.08
N GLY A 22 -8.75 -2.64 5.77
CA GLY A 22 -8.71 -4.09 5.54
C GLY A 22 -7.52 -4.79 6.20
N ARG A 23 -6.74 -4.08 7.02
CA ARG A 23 -5.68 -4.66 7.83
C ARG A 23 -6.25 -5.22 9.14
N ASP A 24 -5.66 -6.30 9.64
CA ASP A 24 -5.98 -6.82 10.97
C ASP A 24 -5.46 -5.84 12.05
N ASP A 25 -6.34 -5.44 12.96
CA ASP A 25 -6.00 -4.55 14.07
C ASP A 25 -5.03 -5.22 15.07
N SER A 26 -4.95 -6.56 15.09
CA SER A 26 -4.05 -7.34 15.95
C SER A 26 -2.58 -7.31 15.51
N GLU A 27 -2.31 -7.03 14.24
CA GLU A 27 -0.94 -7.00 13.71
C GLU A 27 -0.19 -5.76 14.20
N PRO A 28 1.02 -5.86 14.78
CA PRO A 28 1.80 -4.68 15.16
C PRO A 28 2.24 -3.87 13.94
N ILE A 29 2.18 -2.54 14.03
CA ILE A 29 2.57 -1.63 12.94
C ILE A 29 3.44 -0.49 13.48
N CYS A 30 4.48 -0.13 12.76
CA CYS A 30 5.25 1.07 13.04
C CYS A 30 5.37 1.85 11.72
N MET A 31 5.20 3.18 11.77
CA MET A 31 5.29 4.03 10.58
C MET A 31 5.83 5.41 10.93
N THR A 32 6.42 6.10 9.97
CA THR A 32 6.93 7.46 10.14
C THR A 32 6.11 8.45 9.34
N LYS A 33 5.53 9.46 9.99
CA LYS A 33 4.84 10.56 9.29
C LYS A 33 5.85 11.51 8.66
N VAL A 34 5.79 11.57 7.34
CA VAL A 34 6.38 12.66 6.55
C VAL A 34 5.34 13.77 6.42
N PRO A 35 5.58 15.00 6.92
CA PRO A 35 4.57 16.07 6.93
C PRO A 35 4.00 16.44 5.56
N HIS A 36 4.80 16.29 4.51
CA HIS A 36 4.40 16.55 3.12
C HIS A 36 4.06 15.25 2.36
N GLY A 37 4.03 14.12 3.04
CA GLY A 37 3.59 12.85 2.48
C GLY A 37 2.08 12.83 2.27
N THR A 38 1.63 12.10 1.25
CA THR A 38 0.20 11.89 0.96
C THR A 38 -0.07 10.38 0.91
N ASP A 39 -1.18 9.97 1.51
CA ASP A 39 -1.65 8.59 1.43
C ASP A 39 -2.29 8.34 0.04
N VAL A 40 -1.58 7.63 -0.84
CA VAL A 40 -1.95 7.43 -2.26
C VAL A 40 -2.14 5.94 -2.58
N ASP A 41 -3.27 5.61 -3.19
CA ASP A 41 -3.51 4.28 -3.77
C ASP A 41 -2.80 4.14 -5.14
N TYR A 42 -1.54 3.71 -5.11
CA TYR A 42 -0.77 3.41 -6.33
C TYR A 42 -1.35 2.24 -7.14
N GLY A 43 -2.13 1.35 -6.51
CA GLY A 43 -2.80 0.25 -7.19
C GLY A 43 -3.92 0.76 -8.10
N ALA A 44 -4.76 1.68 -7.62
CA ALA A 44 -5.77 2.36 -8.43
C ALA A 44 -5.13 3.17 -9.56
N LEU A 45 -4.07 3.92 -9.25
CA LEU A 45 -3.33 4.69 -10.26
C LEU A 45 -2.73 3.80 -11.35
N THR A 46 -2.13 2.67 -10.98
CA THR A 46 -1.54 1.72 -11.93
C THR A 46 -2.62 1.09 -12.80
N LYS A 47 -3.77 0.72 -12.25
CA LYS A 47 -4.92 0.21 -13.03
C LYS A 47 -5.40 1.23 -14.07
N ALA A 48 -5.55 2.49 -13.67
CA ALA A 48 -5.95 3.55 -14.59
C ALA A 48 -4.94 3.74 -15.72
N LYS A 49 -3.63 3.71 -15.40
CA LYS A 49 -2.56 3.78 -16.41
C LYS A 49 -2.55 2.59 -17.36
N ILE A 50 -2.78 1.38 -16.85
CA ILE A 50 -2.86 0.18 -17.69
C ILE A 50 -3.99 0.32 -18.71
N VAL A 51 -5.17 0.77 -18.28
CA VAL A 51 -6.31 1.00 -19.19
C VAL A 51 -5.93 1.99 -20.29
N ALA A 52 -5.35 3.14 -19.93
CA ALA A 52 -4.92 4.15 -20.89
C ALA A 52 -3.87 3.62 -21.89
N PHE A 53 -2.95 2.76 -21.45
CA PHE A 53 -1.95 2.17 -22.35
C PHE A 53 -2.52 1.05 -23.23
N GLN A 54 -3.53 0.31 -22.75
CA GLN A 54 -4.23 -0.68 -23.57
C GLN A 54 -4.98 -0.03 -24.73
N GLU A 55 -5.54 1.16 -24.54
CA GLU A 55 -6.14 1.97 -25.62
C GLU A 55 -5.11 2.38 -26.69
N LEU A 56 -3.83 2.46 -26.32
CA LEU A 56 -2.71 2.71 -27.22
C LEU A 56 -2.08 1.43 -27.81
N GLY A 57 -2.68 0.26 -27.54
CA GLY A 57 -2.22 -1.04 -28.06
C GLY A 57 -1.18 -1.76 -27.20
N ALA A 58 -0.95 -1.34 -25.95
CA ALA A 58 -0.06 -2.05 -25.05
C ALA A 58 -0.71 -3.32 -24.48
N GLU A 59 0.05 -4.40 -24.38
CA GLU A 59 -0.37 -5.62 -23.68
C GLU A 59 0.03 -5.55 -22.20
N ALA A 60 -0.90 -5.93 -21.32
CA ALA A 60 -0.66 -5.97 -19.87
C ALA A 60 -0.63 -7.42 -19.38
N ALA A 61 0.49 -7.84 -18.78
CA ALA A 61 0.58 -9.10 -18.08
C ALA A 61 0.32 -8.88 -16.58
N ARG A 62 -0.55 -9.70 -15.99
CA ARG A 62 -0.70 -9.77 -14.53
C ARG A 62 0.11 -10.93 -13.99
N PHE A 63 0.79 -10.64 -12.90
CA PHE A 63 1.53 -11.65 -12.18
C PHE A 63 0.56 -12.53 -11.36
N ASP A 64 0.64 -13.84 -11.55
CA ASP A 64 -0.16 -14.81 -10.81
C ASP A 64 0.55 -15.23 -9.52
N LYS A 65 -0.07 -14.92 -8.38
CA LYS A 65 0.45 -15.28 -7.05
C LYS A 65 0.56 -16.79 -6.83
N SER A 66 -0.21 -17.62 -7.56
CA SER A 66 -0.10 -19.08 -7.48
C SER A 66 1.27 -19.62 -7.91
N ARG A 67 2.06 -18.79 -8.59
CA ARG A 67 3.40 -19.12 -9.11
C ARG A 67 4.54 -18.58 -8.23
N VAL A 68 4.25 -18.08 -7.03
CA VAL A 68 5.23 -17.52 -6.09
C VAL A 68 5.31 -18.36 -4.82
N LYS A 69 6.54 -18.67 -4.40
CA LYS A 69 6.80 -19.27 -3.08
C LYS A 69 6.43 -18.27 -1.99
N GLU A 70 5.59 -18.72 -1.06
CA GLU A 70 4.82 -17.98 -0.02
C GLU A 70 5.53 -16.94 0.87
N ASN A 71 6.83 -16.66 0.70
CA ASN A 71 7.62 -15.94 1.70
C ASN A 71 8.04 -14.51 1.32
N LEU A 72 7.33 -13.82 0.42
CA LEU A 72 7.64 -12.42 0.10
C LEU A 72 6.62 -11.44 0.69
N ALA A 73 6.62 -11.30 2.02
CA ALA A 73 6.03 -10.15 2.68
C ALA A 73 7.00 -8.97 2.55
N VAL A 74 6.83 -8.16 1.50
CA VAL A 74 7.52 -6.86 1.40
C VAL A 74 6.78 -5.89 2.31
N HIS A 75 7.17 -5.85 3.58
CA HIS A 75 6.74 -4.82 4.51
C HIS A 75 7.70 -3.64 4.43
N CYS A 76 7.53 -2.80 3.41
CA CYS A 76 8.13 -1.47 3.38
C CYS A 76 7.00 -0.46 3.62
N VAL A 77 6.96 0.07 4.84
CA VAL A 77 6.08 1.17 5.21
C VAL A 77 6.97 2.41 5.24
N CYS A 78 6.77 3.31 4.28
CA CYS A 78 7.40 4.63 4.28
C CYS A 78 6.88 5.46 5.46
#